data_AF-A0ABD5MY60-F1
#
_entry.id   AF-A0ABD5MY60-F1
#
_cell.length_a   1.000
_cell.length_b   1.000
_cell.length_c   1.000
_cell.angle_alpha   90.00
_cell.angle_beta   90.00
_cell.angle_gamma   90.00
#
_symmetry.space_group_name_H-M   'P 1'
#
loop_
_entity.id
_entity.type
_entity.pdbx_description
1 polymer ?
#
loop_
_entity_poly.entity_id
_entity_poly.type
_entity_poly.pdbx_seq_one_letter_code
_entity_poly.pdbx_strand_id
1 'polypeptide(L)' 'MKLTPEYNLAKLYPDLAKEWHPTKNGDLSIFNVFPKSHKKVWWKCNQGHEWKA' A
#
# COMPACT_ATOMS: atom_id res chain seq x y z
N MET A 1 -9.59 -1.34 15.80
CA MET A 1 -8.36 -1.97 15.28
C MET A 1 -7.25 -0.94 15.26
N LYS A 2 -6.06 -1.26 15.76
CA LYS A 2 -4.89 -0.37 15.72
C LYS A 2 -3.94 -0.86 14.62
N LEU A 3 -3.29 0.07 13.93
CA LEU A 3 -2.18 -0.24 13.01
C LEU A 3 -1.04 -0.77 13.86
N THR A 4 -0.58 -1.98 13.57
CA THR A 4 0.56 -2.59 14.25
C THR A 4 1.53 -3.15 13.21
N PRO A 5 2.80 -3.40 13.58
CA PRO A 5 3.76 -4.07 12.69
C PRO A 5 3.25 -5.43 12.18
N GLU A 6 2.35 -6.06 12.95
CA GLU A 6 1.73 -7.36 12.66
C GLU A 6 0.42 -7.22 11.86
N TYR A 7 -0.22 -6.05 11.88
CA TYR A 7 -1.50 -5.80 11.22
C TYR A 7 -1.47 -4.51 10.39
N ASN A 8 -0.92 -4.62 9.18
CA ASN A 8 -0.88 -3.57 8.16
C ASN A 8 -0.98 -4.19 6.76
N LEU A 9 -1.20 -3.34 5.76
CA LEU A 9 -1.40 -3.74 4.36
C LEU A 9 -0.20 -4.53 3.83
N ALA A 10 1.02 -4.06 4.09
CA ALA A 10 2.23 -4.74 3.61
C ALA A 10 2.41 -6.14 4.24
N LYS A 11 2.05 -6.28 5.51
CA LYS A 11 2.19 -7.55 6.25
C LYS A 11 1.17 -8.59 5.82
N LEU A 12 -0.08 -8.17 5.60
CA LEU A 12 -1.17 -9.07 5.20
C LEU A 12 -1.20 -9.33 3.69
N TYR A 13 -0.71 -8.39 2.89
CA TYR A 13 -0.69 -8.45 1.44
C TYR A 13 0.71 -8.07 0.91
N PRO A 14 1.71 -8.97 1.05
CA PRO A 14 3.07 -8.72 0.60
C PRO A 14 3.18 -8.55 -0.91
N ASP A 15 2.27 -9.12 -1.70
CA ASP A 15 2.25 -8.92 -3.15
C ASP A 15 1.84 -7.51 -3.53
N LEU A 16 0.82 -6.94 -2.86
CA LEU A 16 0.45 -5.53 -3.01
C LEU A 16 1.60 -4.60 -2.58
N ALA A 17 2.44 -5.01 -1.63
CA ALA A 17 3.62 -4.24 -1.25
C ALA A 17 4.66 -4.08 -2.35
N LYS A 18 4.77 -5.08 -3.23
CA LYS A 18 5.64 -4.99 -4.42
C LYS A 18 5.07 -4.01 -5.44
N GLU A 19 3.76 -3.81 -5.43
CA GLU A 19 3.05 -2.92 -6.33
C GLU A 19 2.84 -1.52 -5.73
N TRP A 20 3.44 -1.19 -4.58
CA TRP A 20 3.30 0.13 -3.98
C TRP A 20 4.00 1.20 -4.81
N HIS A 21 3.30 2.28 -5.13
CA HIS A 21 3.92 3.34 -5.91
C HIS A 21 4.95 4.12 -5.06
N PRO A 22 6.23 4.25 -5.50
CA PRO A 22 7.31 4.80 -4.69
C PRO A 22 7.20 6.31 -4.40
N THR A 23 6.67 7.10 -5.33
CA THR A 23 6.62 8.58 -5.20
C THR A 23 5.23 9.18 -5.06
N LYS A 24 4.19 8.64 -5.73
CA LYS A 24 2.84 9.24 -5.73
C LYS A 24 2.08 9.14 -4.41
N ASN A 25 2.51 8.26 -3.50
CA ASN A 25 1.90 8.15 -2.18
C ASN A 25 2.44 9.19 -1.18
N GLY A 26 3.43 10.00 -1.56
CA GLY A 26 4.01 11.03 -0.70
C GLY A 26 4.59 10.43 0.58
N ASP A 27 4.16 10.94 1.73
CA ASP A 27 4.56 10.47 3.06
C ASP A 27 3.83 9.18 3.49
N LEU A 28 2.84 8.73 2.72
CA LEU A 28 2.09 7.52 3.07
C LEU A 28 2.96 6.28 2.84
N SER A 29 3.26 5.60 3.93
CA SER A 29 3.92 4.30 3.91
C SER A 29 2.89 3.18 3.84
N ILE A 30 3.15 2.14 3.05
CA ILE A 30 2.30 0.94 3.00
C ILE A 30 2.16 0.25 4.37
N PHE A 31 3.17 0.38 5.24
CA PHE A 31 3.12 -0.13 6.61
C PHE A 31 2.14 0.65 7.50
N ASN A 32 1.75 1.86 7.09
CA ASN A 32 0.80 2.74 7.79
C ASN A 32 -0.60 2.72 7.14
N VAL A 33 -0.90 1.70 6.32
CA VAL A 33 -2.21 1.52 5.70
C VAL A 33 -2.87 0.26 6.25
N PHE A 34 -4.14 0.37 6.62
CA PHE A 34 -4.91 -0.81 7.01
C PHE A 34 -5.25 -1.66 5.77
N PRO A 35 -5.19 -3.00 5.87
CA PRO A 35 -5.55 -3.94 4.79
C PRO A 35 -6.92 -3.70 4.14
N LYS A 36 -7.86 -3.13 4.90
CA LYS A 36 -9.23 -2.83 4.47
C LYS A 36 -9.56 -1.34 4.60
N SER A 37 -8.55 -0.49 4.41
CA SER A 37 -8.77 0.95 4.43
C SER A 37 -9.51 1.39 3.17
N HIS A 38 -10.42 2.36 3.29
CA HIS A 38 -11.01 3.06 2.14
C HIS A 38 -10.09 4.18 1.60
N LYS A 39 -8.81 4.23 2.03
CA LYS A 39 -7.83 5.18 1.51
C LYS A 39 -7.45 4.78 0.09
N LYS A 40 -7.66 5.71 -0.84
CA LYS A 40 -7.20 5.56 -2.22
C LYS A 40 -5.71 5.83 -2.30
N VAL A 41 -4.93 4.83 -2.64
CA VAL A 41 -3.47 4.88 -2.75
C VAL A 41 -3.06 4.59 -4.18
N TRP A 42 -1.84 5.02 -4.53
CA TRP A 42 -1.27 4.77 -5.84
C TRP A 42 -0.53 3.45 -5.85
N TRP A 43 -0.78 2.68 -6.89
CA TRP A 43 -0.16 1.41 -7.18
C TRP A 43 0.65 1.53 -8.48
N LYS A 44 1.70 0.74 -8.58
CA LYS A 44 2.56 0.62 -9.75
C LYS A 44 2.98 -0.83 -9.92
N CYS A 45 2.55 -1.47 -11.01
CA CYS A 45 3.02 -2.82 -11.30
C CYS A 45 4.43 -2.79 -11.91
N ASN A 46 5.08 -3.96 -11.92
CA ASN A 46 6.41 -4.13 -12.51
C ASN A 46 6.46 -3.81 -14.02
N GLN A 47 5.32 -3.86 -14.72
CA GLN A 47 5.22 -3.49 -16.13
C GLN A 47 5.14 -1.96 -16.35
N GLY A 48 5.07 -1.18 -15.27
CA GLY A 48 5.01 0.28 -15.33
C GLY A 48 3.59 0.86 -15.39
N HIS A 49 2.54 0.04 -15.31
CA HIS A 49 1.19 0.56 -15.17
C HIS A 49 0.98 1.14 -13.78
N GLU A 50 0.37 2.32 -13.71
CA GLU A 50 0.10 3.03 -12.48
C GLU A 50 -1.41 3.25 -12.36
N TRP A 51 -2.01 2.91 -11.21
CA TRP A 51 -3.43 3.13 -10.96
C TRP A 51 -3.67 3.58 -9.53
N LYS A 52 -4.83 4.18 -9.29
CA LYS A 52 -5.26 4.62 -7.96
C LYS A 52 -6.45 3.79 -7.53
N ALA A 53 -6.29 3.02 -6.45
CA ALA A 53 -7.36 2.22 -5.84
C ALA A 53 -7.43 2.51 -4.35
#